data_AF-A0A935QDZ4-F1
#
_entry.id   AF-A0A935QDZ4-F1
#
_cell.length_a   1.000
_cell.length_b   1.000
_cell.length_c   1.000
_cell.angle_alpha   90.00
_cell.angle_beta   90.00
_cell.angle_gamma   90.00
#
_symmetry.space_group_name_H-M   'P 1'
#
loop_
_entity.id
_entity.type
_entity.pdbx_description
1 polymer ?
#
loop_
_entity_poly.entity_id
_entity_poly.type
_entity_poly.pdbx_seq_one_letter_code
_entity_poly.pdbx_strand_id
1 'polypeptide(L)'
;MRLAVLGRTLDCVHCRGQVLVLTFGQGDPAPAHLMLHLRMTGQVLFEPADRPDRHVHLVLDFEGREVRYRDVRKFGRWTLVDDAENPSALDHVGPGIC
;
A
#
# COMPACT_ATOMS: atom_id res chain seq x y z
N MET A 1 -5.71 -11.10 -6.78
CA MET A 1 -5.11 -9.99 -6.02
C MET A 1 -3.71 -9.62 -6.50
N ARG A 2 -2.77 -10.57 -6.69
CA ARG A 2 -1.37 -10.28 -7.10
C ARG A 2 -1.21 -9.66 -8.50
N LEU A 3 -2.04 -10.05 -9.47
CA LEU A 3 -1.84 -9.72 -10.89
C LEU A 3 -1.99 -8.23 -11.25
N ALA A 4 -2.80 -7.47 -10.53
CA ALA A 4 -3.12 -6.09 -10.91
C ALA A 4 -1.98 -5.08 -10.64
N VAL A 5 -1.01 -5.47 -9.82
CA VAL A 5 0.12 -4.62 -9.40
C VAL A 5 1.47 -5.18 -9.86
N LEU A 6 1.53 -6.46 -10.24
CA LEU A 6 2.76 -7.10 -10.70
C LEU A 6 3.17 -6.58 -12.08
N GLY A 7 4.45 -6.20 -12.21
CA GLY A 7 5.02 -5.70 -13.46
C GLY A 7 4.62 -4.27 -13.81
N ARG A 8 3.93 -3.56 -12.90
CA ARG A 8 3.60 -2.15 -13.06
C ARG A 8 4.57 -1.27 -12.28
N THR A 9 4.86 -0.10 -12.83
CA THR A 9 5.65 0.94 -12.16
C THR A 9 4.86 1.54 -11.00
N LEU A 10 5.53 1.84 -9.89
CA LEU A 10 4.99 2.68 -8.82
C LEU A 10 5.29 4.13 -9.16
N ASP A 11 4.28 4.89 -9.56
CA ASP A 11 4.46 6.25 -10.07
C ASP A 11 4.33 7.31 -8.99
N CYS A 12 3.44 7.06 -8.01
CA CYS A 12 3.15 8.03 -6.96
C CYS A 12 2.84 7.35 -5.63
N VAL A 13 3.32 7.96 -4.56
CA VAL A 13 3.00 7.59 -3.18
C VAL A 13 2.60 8.86 -2.44
N HIS A 14 1.42 8.86 -1.82
CA HIS A 14 0.95 9.98 -1.01
C HIS A 14 0.15 9.50 0.21
N CYS A 15 -0.03 10.38 1.18
CA CYS A 15 -0.85 10.11 2.35
C CYS A 15 -2.19 10.83 2.24
N ARG A 16 -3.28 10.14 2.56
CA ARG A 16 -4.63 10.68 2.71
C ARG A 16 -5.08 10.40 4.15
N GLY A 17 -4.92 11.39 5.02
CA GLY A 17 -5.11 11.22 6.46
C GLY A 17 -4.22 10.11 7.01
N GLN A 18 -4.82 9.02 7.53
CA GLN A 18 -4.11 7.87 8.09
C GLN A 18 -3.83 6.75 7.08
N VAL A 19 -4.14 6.96 5.80
CA VAL A 19 -3.98 5.96 4.73
C VAL A 19 -2.86 6.36 3.80
N LEU A 20 -1.93 5.44 3.55
CA LEU A 20 -0.91 5.55 2.51
C LEU A 20 -1.48 5.04 1.19
N VAL A 21 -1.40 5.81 0.11
CA VAL A 21 -1.92 5.45 -1.21
C VAL A 21 -0.74 5.32 -2.17
N LEU A 22 -0.61 4.15 -2.78
CA LEU A 22 0.38 3.84 -3.80
C LEU A 22 -0.33 3.70 -5.15
N THR A 23 0.07 4.47 -6.14
CA THR A 23 -0.50 4.45 -7.49
C THR A 23 0.45 3.77 -8.46
N PHE A 24 -0.06 2.80 -9.20
CA PHE A 24 0.71 2.00 -10.15
C PHE A 24 0.14 2.11 -11.56
N GLY A 25 1.03 2.28 -12.55
CA GLY A 25 0.66 2.40 -13.96
C GLY A 25 -0.05 3.73 -14.27
N GLN A 26 0.42 4.83 -13.69
CA GLN A 26 -0.11 6.16 -13.95
C GLN A 26 0.03 6.49 -15.45
N GLY A 27 -1.09 6.54 -16.16
CA GLY A 27 -1.14 6.71 -17.62
C GLY A 27 -1.63 5.47 -18.39
N ASP A 28 -1.74 4.31 -17.73
CA ASP A 28 -2.43 3.16 -18.28
C ASP A 28 -3.95 3.42 -18.37
N PRO A 29 -4.67 2.76 -19.30
CA PRO A 29 -6.14 2.86 -19.38
C PRO A 29 -6.88 2.41 -18.10
N ALA A 30 -6.20 1.66 -17.24
CA ALA A 30 -6.72 1.16 -15.97
C ALA A 30 -5.60 1.18 -14.92
N PRO A 31 -5.34 2.35 -14.28
CA PRO A 31 -4.37 2.43 -13.18
C PRO A 31 -4.84 1.61 -11.99
N ALA A 32 -3.91 1.24 -11.12
CA ALA A 32 -4.22 0.49 -9.90
C ALA A 32 -3.75 1.27 -8.68
N HIS A 33 -4.56 1.31 -7.64
CA HIS A 33 -4.22 2.01 -6.41
C HIS A 33 -4.24 1.04 -5.22
N LEU A 34 -3.13 0.96 -4.49
CA LEU A 34 -3.03 0.19 -3.26
C LEU A 34 -3.09 1.14 -2.07
N MET A 35 -4.14 1.02 -1.28
CA MET A 35 -4.34 1.79 -0.06
C MET A 35 -3.91 0.97 1.13
N LEU A 36 -2.95 1.46 1.92
CA LEU A 36 -2.49 0.85 3.17
C LEU A 36 -2.86 1.74 4.36
N HIS A 37 -3.73 1.23 5.21
CA HIS A 37 -3.98 1.84 6.51
C HIS A 37 -3.02 1.23 7.54
N LEU A 38 -2.00 2.01 7.95
CA LEU A 38 -0.94 1.53 8.85
C LEU A 38 -1.41 1.30 10.29
N ARG A 39 -2.45 2.04 10.73
CA ARG A 39 -2.95 2.03 12.11
C ARG A 39 -1.81 2.37 13.11
N MET A 40 -1.73 1.65 14.23
CA MET A 40 -0.88 2.02 15.36
C MET A 40 0.56 1.53 15.24
N THR A 41 0.77 0.36 14.63
CA THR A 41 2.07 -0.33 14.61
C THR A 41 2.52 -0.72 13.20
N GLY A 42 1.75 -0.36 12.18
CA GLY A 42 2.12 -0.55 10.78
C GLY A 42 3.30 0.34 10.41
N GLN A 43 4.32 -0.25 9.81
CA GLN A 43 5.52 0.42 9.33
C GLN A 43 5.79 -0.03 7.89
N VAL A 44 6.23 0.91 7.06
CA VAL A 44 6.71 0.64 5.70
C VAL A 44 8.22 0.84 5.70
N LEU A 45 8.97 -0.19 5.33
CA LEU A 45 10.43 -0.23 5.40
C LEU A 45 10.98 -0.44 3.98
N PHE A 46 12.01 0.32 3.60
CA PHE A 46 12.71 0.24 2.30
C PHE A 46 14.02 -0.54 2.37
N GLU A 47 14.31 -1.15 3.52
CA GLU A 47 15.59 -1.79 3.77
C GLU A 47 15.52 -3.31 3.51
N PRO A 48 16.56 -3.90 2.92
CA PRO A 48 16.69 -5.34 2.86
C PRO A 48 16.79 -5.84 4.30
N ALA A 49 15.82 -6.60 4.79
CA ALA A 49 16.01 -7.24 6.07
C ALA A 49 16.92 -8.44 5.86
N ASP A 50 18.10 -8.30 6.44
CA ASP A 50 19.13 -9.28 6.74
C ASP A 50 18.59 -10.50 7.51
N ARG A 51 17.35 -10.43 8.05
CA ARG A 51 16.65 -11.57 8.67
C ARG A 51 15.14 -11.59 8.37
N PRO A 52 14.52 -12.78 8.30
CA PRO A 52 13.07 -12.89 8.21
C PRO A 52 12.40 -12.34 9.47
N ASP A 53 11.53 -11.34 9.31
CA ASP A 53 10.73 -10.76 10.39
C ASP A 53 9.29 -11.30 10.33
N ARG A 54 8.87 -12.00 11.38
CA ARG A 54 7.52 -12.60 11.53
C ARG A 54 6.37 -11.60 11.52
N HIS A 55 6.67 -10.31 11.65
CA HIS A 55 5.70 -9.22 11.63
C HIS A 55 5.60 -8.56 10.27
N VAL A 56 6.38 -8.97 9.27
CA VAL A 56 6.22 -8.56 7.88
C VAL A 56 5.09 -9.36 7.25
N HIS A 57 4.07 -8.66 6.76
CA HIS A 57 2.90 -9.29 6.15
C HIS A 57 2.85 -9.11 4.62
N LEU A 58 3.51 -8.06 4.08
CA LEU A 58 3.64 -7.84 2.63
C LEU A 58 5.05 -7.40 2.29
N VAL A 59 5.53 -7.91 1.17
CA VAL A 59 6.78 -7.50 0.53
C VAL A 59 6.44 -7.17 -0.92
N LEU A 60 6.75 -5.95 -1.33
CA LEU A 60 6.72 -5.52 -2.72
C LEU A 60 8.17 -5.42 -3.20
N ASP A 61 8.53 -6.18 -4.22
CA ASP A 61 9.85 -6.08 -4.83
C ASP A 61 9.80 -5.15 -6.04
N PHE A 62 10.67 -4.14 -6.03
CA PHE A 62 10.86 -3.19 -7.11
C PHE A 62 12.26 -3.34 -7.69
N GLU A 63 12.43 -4.35 -8.54
CA GLU A 63 13.69 -4.65 -9.22
C GLU A 63 14.85 -4.82 -8.22
N GLY A 64 14.62 -5.61 -7.16
CA GLY A 64 15.60 -5.85 -6.09
C GLY A 64 15.59 -4.80 -4.97
N ARG A 65 14.72 -3.80 -5.03
CA ARG A 65 14.41 -2.91 -3.90
C ARG A 65 13.13 -3.38 -3.22
N GLU A 66 13.26 -3.95 -2.04
CA GLU A 66 12.11 -4.45 -1.30
C GLU A 66 11.47 -3.36 -0.43
N VAL A 67 10.15 -3.22 -0.57
CA VAL A 67 9.31 -2.45 0.33
C VAL A 67 8.51 -3.41 1.18
N ARG A 68 8.72 -3.38 2.49
CA ARG A 68 8.15 -4.33 3.45
C ARG A 68 7.14 -3.62 4.33
N TYR A 69 5.93 -4.17 4.40
CA TYR A 69 4.91 -3.76 5.37
C TYR A 69 4.99 -4.64 6.60
N ARG A 70 5.36 -4.03 7.72
CA ARG A 70 5.49 -4.66 9.02
C ARG A 70 4.36 -4.20 9.94
N ASP A 71 3.62 -5.13 10.55
CA ASP A 71 2.64 -4.82 11.57
C ASP A 71 2.62 -5.88 12.68
N VAL A 72 3.01 -5.45 13.88
CA VAL A 72 3.06 -6.33 15.06
C VAL A 72 1.66 -6.74 15.51
N ARG A 73 0.69 -5.83 15.46
CA ARG A 73 -0.67 -6.04 15.98
C ARG A 73 -1.66 -6.53 14.93
N LYS A 74 -1.25 -6.58 13.65
CA LYS A 74 -2.06 -7.05 12.50
C LYS A 74 -3.39 -6.30 12.33
N PHE A 75 -3.41 -5.03 12.71
CA PHE A 75 -4.60 -4.18 12.57
C PHE A 75 -4.63 -3.42 11.26
N GLY A 76 -3.49 -3.29 10.59
CA GLY A 76 -3.47 -2.62 9.31
C GLY A 76 -4.21 -3.39 8.25
N ARG A 77 -4.70 -2.62 7.29
CA ARG A 77 -5.47 -3.14 6.17
C ARG A 77 -4.86 -2.62 4.89
N TRP A 78 -4.86 -3.47 3.88
CA TRP A 78 -4.61 -3.06 2.52
C TRP A 78 -5.86 -3.29 1.68
N THR A 79 -6.09 -2.42 0.70
CA THR A 79 -7.11 -2.64 -0.31
C THR A 79 -6.60 -2.18 -1.65
N LEU A 80 -6.79 -3.00 -2.68
CA LEU A 80 -6.57 -2.59 -4.06
C LEU A 80 -7.87 -1.99 -4.59
N VAL A 81 -7.78 -0.80 -5.17
CA VAL A 81 -8.91 -0.06 -5.72
C VAL A 81 -8.55 0.48 -7.09
N ASP A 82 -9.55 0.58 -7.97
CA ASP A 82 -9.39 1.10 -9.32
C ASP A 82 -9.49 2.65 -9.35
N ASP A 83 -10.03 3.26 -8.29
CA ASP A 83 -10.16 4.71 -8.11
C ASP A 83 -9.62 5.13 -6.73
N ALA A 84 -8.61 5.99 -6.71
CA ALA A 84 -8.03 6.54 -5.48
C ALA A 84 -8.82 7.71 -4.88
N GLU A 85 -9.62 8.43 -5.67
CA GLU A 85 -10.38 9.59 -5.21
C GLU A 85 -11.67 9.18 -4.52
N ASN A 86 -12.42 8.25 -5.11
CA ASN A 86 -13.66 7.72 -4.53
C ASN A 86 -13.70 6.18 -4.46
N PRO A 87 -12.77 5.56 -3.72
CA PRO A 87 -12.79 4.13 -3.49
C PRO A 87 -14.02 3.74 -2.67
N SER A 88 -14.90 2.90 -3.23
CA SER A 88 -15.99 2.25 -2.47
C SER A 88 -15.48 1.49 -1.23
N ALA A 89 -14.20 1.12 -1.22
CA ALA A 89 -13.50 0.54 -0.08
C ALA A 89 -13.31 1.50 1.11
N LEU A 90 -13.41 2.82 0.90
CA LEU A 90 -13.36 3.84 1.96
C LEU A 90 -14.75 4.37 2.36
N ASP A 91 -15.86 3.81 1.87
CA ASP A 91 -17.22 4.24 2.25
C ASP A 91 -17.47 4.20 3.78
N HIS A 92 -16.67 3.42 4.51
CA HIS A 92 -16.72 3.28 5.97
C HIS A 92 -15.62 4.08 6.70
N VAL A 93 -14.74 4.75 5.97
CA VAL A 93 -13.66 5.59 6.49
C VAL A 93 -14.11 7.04 6.32
N GLY A 94 -14.61 7.64 7.41
CA GLY A 94 -15.02 9.05 7.40
C GLY A 94 -13.92 9.97 6.86
N PRO A 95 -14.26 11.14 6.31
CA PRO A 95 -13.32 12.03 5.63
C PRO A 95 -12.17 12.36 6.58
N GLY A 96 -10.97 11.86 6.25
CA GLY A 96 -9.76 12.20 6.97
C GLY A 96 -9.42 13.65 6.68
N ILE A 97 -9.48 14.50 7.71
CA ILE A 97 -8.96 15.87 7.67
C ILE A 97 -7.45 15.80 7.41
N CYS A 98 -7.00 16.56 6.40
CA CYS A 98 -5.59 16.82 6.12
C CYS A 98 -4.93 17.62 7.24
#